data_AF-A0A7X7JSJ7-F1
#
_entry.id   AF-A0A7X7JSJ7-F1
#
_cell.length_a   1.000
_cell.length_b   1.000
_cell.length_c   1.000
_cell.angle_alpha   90.00
_cell.angle_beta   90.00
_cell.angle_gamma   90.00
#
_symmetry.space_group_name_H-M   'P 1'
#
loop_
_entity.id
_entity.type
_entity.pdbx_description
1 polymer ?
#
loop_
_entity_poly.entity_id
_entity_poly.type
_entity_poly.pdbx_seq_one_letter_code
_entity_poly.pdbx_strand_id
1 'polypeptide(L)' 'MIRRLAAYLGDNRKYVAYCFFLVTGEVVCELLMPLLMARIIDVGIPANDIWYIARIGVLMVVLGVIAIGLGVTNMRFSAY' A
#
# COMPACT_ATOMS: atom_id res chain seq x y z
N MET A 1 -33.16 6.93 -6.14
CA MET A 1 -32.24 5.87 -6.61
C MET A 1 -31.04 5.64 -5.68
N ILE A 2 -30.32 6.69 -5.26
CA ILE A 2 -29.15 6.59 -4.33
C ILE A 2 -29.49 5.91 -2.98
N ARG A 3 -30.70 6.11 -2.44
CA ARG A 3 -31.15 5.47 -1.18
C ARG A 3 -31.35 3.95 -1.25
N ARG A 4 -31.56 3.36 -2.43
CA ARG A 4 -31.69 1.89 -2.58
C ARG A 4 -30.32 1.19 -2.67
N LEU A 5 -29.32 1.85 -3.24
CA LEU A 5 -27.92 1.40 -3.19
C LEU A 5 -27.37 1.46 -1.75
N ALA A 6 -27.67 2.54 -1.02
CA ALA A 6 -27.29 2.66 0.40
C ALA A 6 -27.95 1.61 1.32
N ALA A 7 -29.10 1.06 0.92
CA ALA A 7 -29.78 -0.02 1.64
C ALA A 7 -29.13 -1.40 1.39
N TYR A 8 -28.51 -1.62 0.22
CA TYR A 8 -27.69 -2.80 -0.06
C TYR A 8 -26.32 -2.76 0.64
N LEU A 9 -25.80 -1.56 0.91
CA LEU A 9 -24.60 -1.32 1.74
C LEU A 9 -24.87 -1.41 3.25
N GLY A 10 -26.14 -1.57 3.66
CA GLY A 10 -26.59 -1.44 5.06
C GLY A 10 -25.98 -2.46 6.02
N ASP A 11 -25.79 -3.70 5.57
CA ASP A 11 -25.30 -4.80 6.40
C ASP A 11 -23.75 -4.88 6.40
N ASN A 12 -23.09 -4.37 5.34
CA ASN A 12 -21.63 -4.44 5.14
C ASN A 12 -20.87 -3.13 5.41
N ARG A 13 -21.46 -2.13 6.09
CA ARG A 13 -20.80 -0.83 6.35
C ARG A 13 -19.42 -0.95 7.02
N LYS A 14 -19.22 -1.98 7.83
CA LYS A 14 -17.92 -2.27 8.49
C LYS A 14 -16.86 -2.72 7.48
N TYR A 15 -17.24 -3.53 6.49
CA TYR A 15 -16.34 -3.99 5.42
C TYR A 15 -15.96 -2.86 4.47
N VAL A 16 -16.89 -1.96 4.16
CA VAL A 16 -16.62 -0.78 3.33
C VAL A 16 -15.57 0.13 3.97
N ALA A 17 -15.67 0.37 5.29
CA ALA A 17 -14.66 1.13 6.03
C ALA A 17 -13.31 0.41 6.05
N TYR A 18 -13.31 -0.93 6.16
CA TYR A 18 -12.11 -1.75 6.13
C TYR A 18 -11.41 -1.71 4.76
N CYS A 19 -12.16 -1.86 3.66
CA CYS A 19 -11.66 -1.66 2.29
C CYS A 19 -11.04 -0.29 2.10
N PHE A 20 -11.70 0.78 2.56
CA PHE A 20 -11.15 2.13 2.44
C PHE A 20 -9.80 2.26 3.16
N PHE A 21 -9.69 1.68 4.35
CA PHE A 21 -8.45 1.71 5.12
C PHE A 21 -7.34 0.87 4.46
N LEU A 22 -7.66 -0.31 3.96
CA LEU A 22 -6.70 -1.16 3.24
C LEU A 22 -6.22 -0.50 1.94
N VAL A 23 -7.10 0.07 1.12
CA VAL A 23 -6.70 0.80 -0.12
C VAL A 23 -5.82 1.99 0.23
N THR A 24 -6.15 2.74 1.28
CA THR A 24 -5.32 3.86 1.72
C THR A 24 -3.93 3.36 2.14
N GLY A 25 -3.85 2.26 2.88
CA GLY A 25 -2.58 1.65 3.28
C GLY A 25 -1.74 1.17 2.10
N GLU A 26 -2.37 0.52 1.12
CA GLU A 26 -1.73 0.08 -0.12
C GLU A 26 -1.11 1.24 -0.89
N VAL A 27 -1.87 2.30 -1.13
CA VAL A 27 -1.39 3.51 -1.84
C VAL A 27 -0.27 4.20 -1.05
N VAL A 28 -0.35 4.26 0.28
CA VAL A 28 0.74 4.79 1.12
C VAL A 28 2.01 3.97 0.94
N CYS A 29 1.93 2.64 0.91
CA CYS A 29 3.09 1.78 0.63
C CYS A 29 3.68 2.03 -0.76
N GLU A 30 2.85 2.21 -1.78
CA GLU A 30 3.29 2.58 -3.13
C GLU A 30 3.99 3.94 -3.18
N LEU A 31 3.53 4.93 -2.40
CA LEU A 31 4.17 6.24 -2.31
C LEU A 31 5.46 6.22 -1.49
N LEU A 32 5.62 5.30 -0.55
CA LEU A 32 6.85 5.13 0.23
C LEU A 32 7.99 4.55 -0.62
N MET A 33 7.71 3.71 -1.62
CA MET A 33 8.74 3.17 -2.52
C MET A 33 9.56 4.25 -3.25
N PRO A 34 8.97 5.23 -3.98
CA PRO A 34 9.73 6.30 -4.63
C PRO A 34 10.40 7.23 -3.62
N LEU A 35 9.83 7.41 -2.43
CA LEU A 35 10.48 8.19 -1.36
C LEU A 35 11.78 7.53 -0.87
N LEU A 36 11.76 6.20 -0.70
CA LEU A 36 12.94 5.42 -0.34
C LEU A 36 13.96 5.36 -1.50
N MET A 37 13.48 5.29 -2.74
CA MET A 37 14.33 5.38 -3.93
C MET A 37 15.04 6.75 -4.03
N ALA A 38 14.34 7.85 -3.74
CA ALA A 38 14.95 9.17 -3.68
C ALA A 38 16.07 9.23 -2.62
N ARG A 39 15.85 8.65 -1.44
CA ARG A 39 16.88 8.54 -0.39
C ARG A 39 18.11 7.72 -0.83
N ILE A 40 17.92 6.66 -1.60
CA ILE A 40 19.02 5.90 -2.21
C ILE A 40 19.85 6.80 -3.13
N ILE A 41 19.19 7.59 -3.98
CA ILE A 41 19.86 8.46 -4.96
C ILE A 41 20.56 9.64 -4.28
N ASP A 42 19.91 10.26 -3.31
CA ASP A 42 20.41 11.48 -2.66
C ASP A 42 21.50 11.20 -1.62
N VAL A 43 21.47 10.03 -0.95
CA VAL A 43 22.38 9.71 0.17
C VAL A 43 23.23 8.48 -0.12
N GLY A 44 22.64 7.41 -0.67
CA GLY A 44 23.34 6.15 -0.92
C GLY A 44 24.39 6.25 -2.04
N ILE A 45 24.03 6.85 -3.17
CA ILE A 45 24.92 6.97 -4.34
C ILE A 45 26.11 7.91 -4.04
N PRO A 46 25.93 9.13 -3.48
CA PRO A 46 27.04 10.03 -3.19
C PRO A 46 28.01 9.46 -2.16
N ALA A 47 27.49 8.72 -1.17
CA ALA A 47 28.30 8.04 -0.15
C ALA A 47 29.03 6.78 -0.66
N ASN A 48 28.73 6.30 -1.88
CA ASN A 48 29.18 5.00 -2.41
C ASN A 48 28.92 3.82 -1.45
N ASP A 49 27.91 3.91 -0.59
CA ASP A 49 27.61 2.88 0.41
C ASP A 49 26.65 1.84 -0.18
N ILE A 50 27.22 0.82 -0.82
CA ILE A 50 26.50 -0.29 -1.43
C ILE A 50 25.68 -1.07 -0.37
N TRP A 51 26.16 -1.12 0.88
CA TRP A 51 25.47 -1.82 1.96
C TRP A 51 24.19 -1.09 2.38
N TYR A 52 24.24 0.25 2.43
CA TYR A 52 23.07 1.08 2.65
C TYR A 52 22.03 0.93 1.54
N ILE A 53 22.46 0.96 0.28
CA ILE A 53 21.59 0.76 -0.89
C ILE A 53 20.93 -0.62 -0.84
N ALA A 54 21.69 -1.67 -0.54
CA ALA A 54 21.16 -3.03 -0.41
C ALA A 54 20.12 -3.16 0.72
N ARG A 55 20.35 -2.54 1.89
CA ARG A 55 19.37 -2.54 3.00
C ARG A 55 18.06 -1.88 2.59
N ILE A 56 18.11 -0.72 1.95
CA ILE A 56 16.89 -0.03 1.50
C ILE A 56 16.21 -0.81 0.39
N GLY A 57 16.96 -1.39 -0.55
CA GLY A 57 16.41 -2.26 -1.59
C GLY A 57 15.64 -3.45 -1.02
N VAL A 58 16.20 -4.13 -0.01
CA VAL A 58 15.50 -5.22 0.70
C VAL A 58 14.23 -4.70 1.39
N LEU A 59 14.29 -3.52 2.02
CA LEU A 59 13.14 -2.88 2.66
C LEU A 59 12.03 -2.58 1.65
N MET A 60 12.38 -2.12 0.45
CA MET A 60 11.44 -1.90 -0.65
C MET A 60 10.77 -3.19 -1.13
N VAL A 61 11.53 -4.30 -1.21
CA VAL A 61 10.95 -5.62 -1.55
C VAL A 61 9.93 -6.05 -0.50
N VAL A 62 10.25 -5.90 0.79
CA VAL A 62 9.32 -6.22 1.89
C VAL A 62 8.06 -5.35 1.81
N LEU A 63 8.22 -4.04 1.57
CA LEU A 63 7.08 -3.13 1.36
C LEU A 63 6.23 -3.53 0.16
N GLY A 64 6.84 -3.98 -0.94
CA GLY A 64 6.13 -4.48 -2.12
C GLY A 64 5.30 -5.73 -1.81
N VAL A 65 5.85 -6.69 -1.07
CA VAL A 65 5.09 -7.89 -0.64
C VAL A 65 3.90 -7.50 0.24
N ILE A 66 4.08 -6.53 1.15
CA ILE A 66 3.00 -6.02 1.99
C ILE A 66 1.93 -5.31 1.15
N ALA A 67 2.33 -4.49 0.18
CA ALA A 67 1.41 -3.79 -0.72
C ALA A 67 0.57 -4.78 -1.55
N ILE A 68 1.19 -5.83 -2.11
CA ILE A 68 0.48 -6.89 -2.83
C ILE A 68 -0.51 -7.61 -1.91
N GLY A 69 -0.09 -7.92 -0.67
CA GLY A 69 -0.98 -8.54 0.33
C GLY A 69 -2.21 -7.67 0.63
N LEU A 70 -2.00 -6.36 0.82
CA LEU A 70 -3.08 -5.40 1.03
C LEU A 70 -4.01 -5.31 -0.19
N GLY A 71 -3.45 -5.24 -1.41
CA GLY A 71 -4.22 -5.17 -2.65
C GLY A 71 -5.06 -6.41 -2.92
N VAL A 72 -4.50 -7.61 -2.72
CA VAL A 72 -5.27 -8.87 -2.87
C VAL A 72 -6.39 -8.95 -1.84
N THR A 73 -6.13 -8.51 -0.60
CA THR A 73 -7.14 -8.50 0.48
C THR A 73 -8.26 -7.50 0.15
N ASN A 74 -7.91 -6.31 -0.36
CA ASN A 74 -8.86 -5.33 -0.88
C ASN A 74 -9.78 -5.90 -1.97
N MET A 75 -9.20 -6.55 -2.97
CA MET A 75 -9.94 -7.14 -4.08
C MET A 75 -10.90 -8.23 -3.59
N ARG A 76 -10.51 -9.03 -2.60
CA ARG A 76 -11.41 -10.03 -1.99
C ARG A 76 -12.55 -9.37 -1.25
N PHE A 77 -12.30 -8.38 -0.38
CA PHE A 77 -13.35 -7.70 0.36
C PHE A 77 -14.27 -6.84 -0.50
N SER A 78 -13.79 -6.33 -1.63
CA SER A 78 -14.60 -5.57 -2.59
C SER A 78 -15.48 -6.48 -3.47
N ALA A 79 -15.19 -7.78 -3.54
CA ALA A 79 -15.96 -8.75 -4.32
C ALA A 79 -17.11 -9.41 -3.54
N TYR A 80 -17.19 -9.20 -2.22
CA TYR A 80 -18.28 -9.65 -1.33
C TYR A 80 -19.20 -8.48 -0.96
#